data_AF-A0A218ZRI4-F1
#
_entry.id   AF-A0A218ZRI4-F1
#
_cell.length_a   1.000
_cell.length_b   1.000
_cell.length_c   1.000
_cell.angle_alpha   90.00
_cell.angle_beta   90.00
_cell.angle_gamma   90.00
#
_symmetry.space_group_name_H-M   'P 1'
#
loop_
_entity.id
_entity.type
_entity.pdbx_description
1 polymer ?
#
loop_
_entity_poly.entity_id
_entity_poly.type
_entity_poly.pdbx_seq_one_letter_code
_entity_poly.pdbx_strand_id
1 'polypeptide(L)'
;MKRTSKIVISLLIVAAVVFSVVILDGGLYGNNSGELITYTADAYVQEANYLLDGYHNASGVSVAPAKGGGSYTDAREISQNAPANVFISVALNSYDKSYLGERSSGWAIAFASDSLVIAYSSATRNNSSSETILNQFSQASASNSSTLYNEAFENLTSGNVKVGISDPNSDPAGFRAWISLEIAGDLYHSGNRSHFVDMMTTNHGNVSASSAADLVSPLETGNIQFLYIYRSAAIAKGLSFIQLPPELNLGNESLADFYSGFNYTLTTGVVNGSPIFLYISALANNTNTESANGFVTYVVGNNSNLSRFGLVPLKTSLLFTNVPVPSWLEPLIISEKLIERGSLS
;
A
#
# COMPACT_ATOMS: atom_id res chain seq x y z
N MET A 1 22.10 -75.63 -6.83
CA MET A 1 21.37 -75.69 -8.12
C MET A 1 19.89 -75.43 -7.84
N LYS A 2 19.30 -74.33 -8.38
CA LYS A 2 17.86 -74.07 -8.69
C LYS A 2 16.81 -74.37 -7.57
N ARG A 3 15.82 -73.55 -7.21
CA ARG A 3 15.00 -72.57 -7.96
C ARG A 3 14.07 -71.84 -6.96
N THR A 4 13.99 -70.52 -7.08
CA THR A 4 12.81 -69.62 -7.01
C THR A 4 11.49 -70.08 -6.37
N SER A 5 10.92 -69.24 -5.50
CA SER A 5 9.55 -68.77 -5.68
C SER A 5 9.44 -67.27 -5.37
N LYS A 6 8.80 -66.53 -6.27
CA LYS A 6 8.57 -65.08 -6.22
C LYS A 6 7.29 -64.82 -5.44
N ILE A 7 7.30 -63.84 -4.54
CA ILE A 7 6.08 -63.16 -4.09
C ILE A 7 6.17 -61.72 -4.60
N VAL A 8 5.23 -61.38 -5.47
CA VAL A 8 4.97 -60.03 -5.97
C VAL A 8 3.98 -59.40 -4.99
N ILE A 9 4.37 -58.29 -4.34
CA ILE A 9 3.42 -57.39 -3.68
C ILE A 9 3.55 -56.04 -4.38
N SER A 10 2.46 -55.65 -5.03
CA SER A 10 2.31 -54.47 -5.84
C SER A 10 2.36 -53.19 -5.01
N LEU A 11 3.05 -52.19 -5.56
CA LEU A 11 3.11 -50.80 -5.10
C LEU A 11 1.72 -50.14 -5.09
N LEU A 12 1.43 -49.39 -4.03
CA LEU A 12 0.53 -48.24 -4.05
C LEU A 12 1.31 -47.06 -3.45
N ILE A 13 1.89 -46.24 -4.34
CA ILE A 13 2.51 -44.96 -3.98
C ILE A 13 1.39 -43.92 -3.90
N VAL A 14 1.10 -43.45 -2.69
CA VAL A 14 0.45 -42.14 -2.48
C VAL A 14 1.56 -41.23 -1.96
N ALA A 15 2.08 -40.38 -2.83
CA ALA A 15 3.08 -39.39 -2.50
C ALA A 15 2.41 -38.20 -1.79
N ALA A 16 2.48 -38.18 -0.47
CA ALA A 16 2.33 -36.95 0.31
C ALA A 16 3.71 -36.30 0.41
N VAL A 17 3.97 -35.27 -0.42
CA VAL A 17 5.16 -34.43 -0.28
C VAL A 17 4.90 -33.43 0.83
N VAL A 18 5.26 -33.80 2.06
CA VAL A 18 5.47 -32.86 3.16
C VAL A 18 6.90 -32.36 3.02
N PHE A 19 7.07 -31.08 2.69
CA PHE A 19 8.37 -30.43 2.68
C PHE A 19 8.81 -30.20 4.14
N SER A 20 9.54 -31.17 4.69
CA SER A 20 10.28 -31.03 5.93
C SER A 20 11.55 -30.20 5.65
N VAL A 21 11.58 -28.95 6.09
CA VAL A 21 12.82 -28.16 6.12
C VAL A 21 13.72 -28.76 7.20
N VAL A 22 14.79 -29.41 6.76
CA VAL A 22 15.89 -29.85 7.61
C VAL A 22 16.69 -28.61 7.98
N ILE A 23 16.56 -28.18 9.24
CA ILE A 23 17.50 -27.27 9.89
C ILE A 23 18.74 -28.09 10.24
N LEU A 24 19.88 -27.79 9.62
CA LEU A 24 21.18 -28.30 10.04
C LEU A 24 22.22 -27.18 10.03
N ASP A 25 22.81 -27.05 11.21
CA ASP A 25 23.99 -26.31 11.66
C ASP A 25 23.95 -24.79 11.81
N GLY A 26 23.89 -24.40 13.08
CA GLY A 26 24.31 -23.10 13.57
C GLY A 26 25.81 -22.90 13.41
N GLY A 27 26.14 -21.77 12.79
CA GLY A 27 27.48 -21.21 12.76
C GLY A 27 27.38 -19.70 12.62
N LEU A 28 27.66 -18.99 13.72
CA LEU A 28 28.07 -17.58 13.76
C LEU A 28 27.03 -16.51 13.37
N TYR A 29 25.98 -16.32 14.17
CA TYR A 29 25.33 -15.00 14.27
C TYR A 29 26.18 -14.10 15.16
N GLY A 30 27.15 -13.43 14.54
CA GLY A 30 28.02 -12.46 15.20
C GLY A 30 27.30 -11.15 15.52
N ASN A 31 27.44 -10.71 16.76
CA ASN A 31 27.19 -9.36 17.30
C ASN A 31 25.82 -8.73 17.04
N ASN A 32 24.99 -8.73 18.09
CA ASN A 32 23.84 -7.81 18.27
C ASN A 32 24.28 -6.34 18.08
N SER A 33 24.26 -5.85 16.84
CA SER A 33 23.79 -4.49 16.56
C SER A 33 22.36 -4.39 17.07
N GLY A 34 21.98 -3.28 17.70
CA GLY A 34 20.70 -3.11 18.41
C GLY A 34 19.44 -3.45 17.59
N GLU A 35 18.27 -3.35 18.23
CA GLU A 35 16.97 -3.68 17.63
C GLU A 35 16.82 -3.16 16.21
N LEU A 36 16.20 -3.95 15.33
CA LEU A 36 15.85 -3.53 13.98
C LEU A 36 14.78 -2.42 14.07
N ILE A 37 15.15 -1.21 13.65
CA ILE A 37 14.24 -0.05 13.68
C ILE A 37 13.66 0.16 12.28
N THR A 38 12.32 0.12 12.20
CA THR A 38 11.59 0.33 10.94
C THR A 38 10.73 1.58 11.03
N TYR A 39 10.85 2.45 10.03
CA TYR A 39 9.90 3.53 9.78
C TYR A 39 8.90 3.07 8.73
N THR A 40 7.63 3.43 8.91
CA THR A 40 6.55 3.07 7.99
C THR A 40 5.56 4.21 7.83
N ALA A 41 4.97 4.32 6.64
CA ALA A 41 3.79 5.16 6.46
C ALA A 41 2.72 4.85 7.54
N ASP A 42 2.17 5.90 8.14
CA ASP A 42 1.26 5.88 9.30
C ASP A 42 0.08 4.91 9.17
N ALA A 43 -0.50 4.83 7.97
CA ALA A 43 -1.60 3.93 7.65
C ALA A 43 -1.24 2.44 7.78
N TYR A 44 0.05 2.09 7.82
CA TYR A 44 0.55 0.71 7.74
C TYR A 44 1.34 0.26 8.98
N VAL A 45 1.24 0.99 10.10
CA VAL A 45 1.93 0.63 11.35
C VAL A 45 1.54 -0.76 11.86
N GLN A 46 0.26 -1.14 11.74
CA GLN A 46 -0.21 -2.44 12.18
C GLN A 46 0.39 -3.57 11.33
N GLU A 47 0.41 -3.39 10.01
CA GLU A 47 0.94 -4.32 9.02
C GLU A 47 2.45 -4.47 9.16
N ALA A 48 3.17 -3.36 9.34
CA ALA A 48 4.61 -3.37 9.57
C ALA A 48 4.96 -4.12 10.87
N ASN A 49 4.25 -3.86 11.98
CA ASN A 49 4.45 -4.58 13.23
C ASN A 49 4.15 -6.07 13.09
N TYR A 50 3.08 -6.44 12.38
CA TYR A 50 2.77 -7.85 12.11
C TYR A 50 3.90 -8.56 11.35
N LEU A 51 4.50 -7.88 10.36
CA LEU A 51 5.64 -8.41 9.61
C LEU A 51 6.90 -8.51 10.49
N LEU A 52 7.17 -7.49 11.32
CA LEU A 52 8.31 -7.47 12.25
C LEU A 52 8.22 -8.59 13.28
N ASP A 53 7.05 -8.79 13.89
CA ASP A 53 6.82 -9.88 14.84
C ASP A 53 7.02 -11.25 14.19
N GLY A 54 6.50 -11.41 12.96
CA GLY A 54 6.72 -12.62 12.18
C GLY A 54 8.20 -12.88 11.89
N TYR A 55 8.95 -11.83 11.53
CA TYR A 55 10.38 -11.93 11.29
C TYR A 55 11.17 -12.25 12.56
N HIS A 56 10.84 -11.60 13.69
CA HIS A 56 11.42 -11.90 15.00
C HIS A 56 11.21 -13.38 15.36
N ASN A 57 9.99 -13.88 15.21
CA ASN A 57 9.65 -15.28 15.50
C ASN A 57 10.38 -16.27 14.60
N ALA A 58 10.64 -15.92 13.33
CA ALA A 58 11.31 -16.78 12.38
C ALA A 58 12.84 -16.78 12.49
N SER A 59 13.44 -15.66 12.92
CA SER A 59 14.90 -15.44 12.87
C SER A 59 15.57 -15.27 14.24
N GLY A 60 14.81 -14.93 15.29
CA GLY A 60 15.34 -14.53 16.59
C GLY A 60 15.90 -13.10 16.63
N VAL A 61 15.89 -12.36 15.52
CA VAL A 61 16.38 -10.97 15.46
C VAL A 61 15.50 -10.06 16.30
N SER A 62 16.09 -9.26 17.19
CA SER A 62 15.35 -8.27 17.99
C SER A 62 14.80 -7.16 17.10
N VAL A 63 13.50 -6.85 17.24
CA VAL A 63 12.80 -5.82 16.47
C VAL A 63 12.18 -4.80 17.41
N ALA A 64 12.23 -3.52 17.05
CA ALA A 64 11.47 -2.48 17.74
C ALA A 64 10.10 -2.30 17.08
N PRO A 65 9.06 -1.83 17.81
CA PRO A 65 7.81 -1.41 17.19
C PRO A 65 8.06 -0.39 16.07
N ALA A 66 7.36 -0.56 14.96
CA ALA A 66 7.45 0.32 13.80
C ALA A 66 7.06 1.75 14.20
N LYS A 67 7.85 2.72 13.73
CA LYS A 67 7.58 4.15 13.88
C LYS A 67 6.76 4.62 12.69
N GLY A 68 5.58 5.17 12.96
CA GLY A 68 4.64 5.64 11.95
C GLY A 68 4.73 7.14 11.70
N GLY A 69 4.71 7.55 10.44
CA GLY A 69 4.52 8.94 10.04
C GLY A 69 4.20 9.09 8.56
N GLY A 70 4.08 10.33 8.07
CA GLY A 70 3.83 10.56 6.64
C GLY A 70 5.06 10.18 5.80
N SER A 71 4.90 9.48 4.68
CA SER A 71 6.01 8.96 3.87
C SER A 71 7.13 9.98 3.57
N TYR A 72 6.77 11.21 3.20
CA TYR A 72 7.75 12.27 2.95
C TYR A 72 8.36 12.86 4.23
N THR A 73 7.60 12.87 5.32
CA THR A 73 8.09 13.33 6.64
C THR A 73 9.09 12.34 7.20
N ASP A 74 8.76 11.06 7.22
CA ASP A 74 9.65 9.99 7.68
C ASP A 74 10.95 9.95 6.87
N ALA A 75 10.88 10.07 5.54
CA ALA A 75 12.07 10.11 4.70
C ALA A 75 13.00 11.29 5.06
N ARG A 76 12.44 12.47 5.36
CA ARG A 76 13.21 13.64 5.82
C ARG A 76 13.79 13.45 7.22
N GLU A 77 13.06 12.84 8.14
CA GLU A 77 13.58 12.53 9.48
C GLU A 77 14.75 11.54 9.40
N ILE A 78 14.61 10.50 8.58
CA ILE A 78 15.66 9.49 8.33
C ILE A 78 16.91 10.15 7.75
N SER A 79 16.77 11.07 6.79
CA SER A 79 17.91 11.80 6.21
C SER A 79 18.58 12.75 7.20
N GLN A 80 17.85 13.20 8.22
CA GLN A 80 18.35 14.01 9.34
C GLN A 80 18.90 13.17 10.51
N ASN A 81 19.29 11.92 10.24
CA ASN A 81 19.90 10.97 11.19
C ASN A 81 18.94 10.34 12.20
N ALA A 82 17.64 10.29 11.92
CA ALA A 82 16.77 9.43 12.71
C ALA A 82 17.26 7.96 12.62
N PRO A 83 17.30 7.24 13.76
CA PRO A 83 17.80 5.87 13.80
C PRO A 83 16.79 4.96 13.10
N ALA A 84 17.17 4.42 11.95
CA ALA A 84 16.33 3.59 11.09
C ALA A 84 17.20 2.57 10.34
N ASN A 85 16.70 1.37 10.13
CA ASN A 85 17.34 0.33 9.32
C ASN A 85 16.56 0.03 8.06
N VAL A 86 15.23 0.08 8.16
CA VAL A 86 14.29 -0.23 7.08
C VAL A 86 13.26 0.88 6.97
N PHE A 87 12.83 1.15 5.74
CA PHE A 87 11.80 2.13 5.45
C PHE A 87 10.71 1.53 4.56
N ILE A 88 9.46 1.60 5.03
CA ILE A 88 8.25 1.18 4.33
C ILE A 88 7.43 2.42 3.97
N SER A 89 7.10 2.60 2.70
CA SER A 89 6.46 3.81 2.21
C SER A 89 5.44 3.50 1.13
N VAL A 90 4.50 4.42 0.91
CA VAL A 90 3.56 4.36 -0.21
C VAL A 90 3.84 5.38 -1.30
N ALA A 91 5.00 6.04 -1.23
CA ALA A 91 5.48 7.00 -2.21
C ALA A 91 6.86 6.55 -2.72
N LEU A 92 6.93 6.08 -3.96
CA LEU A 92 8.18 5.57 -4.54
C LEU A 92 9.30 6.64 -4.55
N ASN A 93 8.97 7.86 -4.93
CA ASN A 93 9.91 8.98 -4.93
C ASN A 93 10.41 9.38 -3.53
N SER A 94 9.77 8.93 -2.45
CA SER A 94 10.31 9.16 -1.10
C SER A 94 11.61 8.38 -0.83
N TYR A 95 11.95 7.40 -1.67
CA TYR A 95 13.22 6.68 -1.61
C TYR A 95 14.38 7.42 -2.30
N ASP A 96 14.10 8.50 -3.02
CA ASP A 96 15.13 9.26 -3.74
C ASP A 96 16.08 9.98 -2.79
N LYS A 97 17.29 10.26 -3.30
CA LYS A 97 18.30 11.06 -2.58
C LYS A 97 17.80 12.46 -2.21
N SER A 98 16.83 13.02 -2.94
CA SER A 98 16.21 14.31 -2.61
C SER A 98 15.45 14.29 -1.27
N TYR A 99 14.96 13.13 -0.84
CA TYR A 99 14.27 12.95 0.44
C TYR A 99 15.15 12.25 1.49
N LEU A 100 15.73 11.09 1.13
CA LEU A 100 16.52 10.25 2.05
C LEU A 100 18.00 10.65 2.17
N GLY A 101 18.52 11.53 1.30
CA GLY A 101 19.94 11.88 1.29
C GLY A 101 20.85 10.65 1.16
N GLU A 102 21.92 10.59 1.96
CA GLU A 102 22.86 9.46 2.02
C GLU A 102 22.28 8.18 2.64
N ARG A 103 21.01 8.20 3.06
CA ARG A 103 20.27 7.00 3.53
C ARG A 103 19.56 6.27 2.40
N SER A 104 19.45 6.88 1.21
CA SER A 104 18.88 6.23 0.04
C SER A 104 19.79 5.10 -0.45
N SER A 105 19.24 3.90 -0.58
CA SER A 105 19.94 2.76 -1.18
C SER A 105 19.88 2.73 -2.70
N GLY A 106 19.13 3.66 -3.33
CA GLY A 106 18.92 3.69 -4.78
C GLY A 106 18.00 2.59 -5.31
N TRP A 107 17.25 1.91 -4.43
CA TRP A 107 16.25 0.90 -4.80
C TRP A 107 15.10 0.84 -3.80
N ALA A 108 13.97 0.29 -4.24
CA ALA A 108 12.82 -0.06 -3.40
C ALA A 108 12.06 -1.23 -4.03
N ILE A 109 11.42 -2.05 -3.20
CA ILE A 109 10.63 -3.20 -3.65
C ILE A 109 9.16 -2.97 -3.33
N ALA A 110 8.29 -2.94 -4.33
CA ALA A 110 6.84 -3.05 -4.12
C ALA A 110 6.48 -4.50 -3.80
N PHE A 111 5.75 -4.74 -2.71
CA PHE A 111 5.42 -6.11 -2.26
C PHE A 111 3.92 -6.33 -2.05
N ALA A 112 3.13 -5.26 -1.92
CA ALA A 112 1.68 -5.31 -1.85
C ALA A 112 1.10 -4.04 -2.47
N SER A 113 -0.17 -4.09 -2.83
CA SER A 113 -0.96 -2.93 -3.23
C SER A 113 -2.10 -2.69 -2.26
N ASP A 114 -2.49 -1.43 -2.12
CA ASP A 114 -3.74 -1.01 -1.50
C ASP A 114 -4.65 -0.38 -2.56
N SER A 115 -5.84 0.09 -2.16
CA SER A 115 -6.79 0.76 -3.02
C SER A 115 -7.44 1.91 -2.27
N LEU A 116 -7.77 2.97 -3.00
CA LEU A 116 -8.55 4.07 -2.47
C LEU A 116 -10.02 3.64 -2.34
N VAL A 117 -10.64 4.03 -1.23
CA VAL A 117 -12.07 3.86 -0.98
C VAL A 117 -12.66 5.16 -0.47
N ILE A 118 -14.01 5.24 -0.46
CA ILE A 118 -14.73 6.32 0.19
C ILE A 118 -15.35 5.76 1.47
N ALA A 119 -14.70 6.00 2.61
CA ALA A 119 -15.17 5.57 3.92
C ALA A 119 -16.36 6.41 4.42
N TYR A 120 -17.21 5.79 5.22
CA TYR A 120 -18.35 6.39 5.90
C TYR A 120 -18.60 5.74 7.25
N SER A 121 -19.28 6.45 8.15
CA SER A 121 -19.62 5.97 9.49
C SER A 121 -21.13 5.74 9.63
N SER A 122 -21.55 5.24 10.79
CA SER A 122 -22.99 5.19 11.13
C SER A 122 -23.63 6.58 11.19
N ALA A 123 -22.86 7.63 11.55
CA ALA A 123 -23.35 9.00 11.57
C ALA A 123 -23.72 9.50 10.16
N THR A 124 -22.96 9.08 9.13
CA THR A 124 -23.26 9.37 7.72
C THR A 124 -24.67 8.93 7.32
N ARG A 125 -25.12 7.77 7.80
CA ARG A 125 -26.42 7.18 7.45
C ARG A 125 -27.63 7.97 7.97
N ASN A 126 -27.42 8.87 8.93
CA ASN A 126 -28.49 9.71 9.47
C ASN A 126 -28.84 10.90 8.55
N ASN A 127 -28.09 11.11 7.47
CA ASN A 127 -28.29 12.18 6.50
C ASN A 127 -28.89 11.61 5.19
N SER A 128 -30.05 12.12 4.78
CA SER A 128 -30.79 11.62 3.59
C SER A 128 -30.01 11.77 2.28
N SER A 129 -29.25 12.87 2.12
CA SER A 129 -28.38 13.08 0.95
C SER A 129 -27.26 12.03 0.91
N SER A 130 -26.71 11.68 2.08
CA SER A 130 -25.64 10.69 2.19
C SER A 130 -26.15 9.28 1.89
N GLU A 131 -27.33 8.90 2.38
CA GLU A 131 -27.97 7.63 2.02
C GLU A 131 -28.30 7.55 0.52
N THR A 132 -28.68 8.67 -0.10
CA THR A 132 -28.88 8.71 -1.56
C THR A 132 -27.59 8.41 -2.30
N ILE A 133 -26.48 9.05 -1.92
CA ILE A 133 -25.15 8.83 -2.51
C ILE A 133 -24.71 7.36 -2.35
N LEU A 134 -24.88 6.79 -1.14
CA LEU A 134 -24.56 5.38 -0.88
C LEU A 134 -25.34 4.43 -1.79
N ASN A 135 -26.65 4.67 -1.95
CA ASN A 135 -27.50 3.88 -2.83
C ASN A 135 -27.09 4.02 -4.30
N GLN A 136 -26.75 5.22 -4.76
CA GLN A 136 -26.31 5.46 -6.13
C GLN A 136 -25.00 4.72 -6.43
N PHE A 137 -23.98 4.81 -5.56
CA PHE A 137 -22.74 4.05 -5.73
C PHE A 137 -22.99 2.53 -5.73
N SER A 138 -23.86 2.04 -4.83
CA SER A 138 -24.20 0.63 -4.77
C SER A 138 -24.87 0.14 -6.06
N GLN A 139 -25.85 0.89 -6.58
CA GLN A 139 -26.54 0.56 -7.83
C GLN A 139 -25.63 0.71 -9.05
N ALA A 140 -24.79 1.74 -9.08
CA ALA A 140 -23.81 1.96 -10.14
C ALA A 140 -22.85 0.77 -10.25
N SER A 141 -22.32 0.30 -9.11
CA SER A 141 -21.45 -0.87 -9.06
C SER A 141 -22.17 -2.15 -9.47
N ALA A 142 -23.39 -2.39 -8.98
CA ALA A 142 -24.16 -3.59 -9.29
C ALA A 142 -24.58 -3.69 -10.76
N SER A 143 -24.79 -2.55 -11.43
CA SER A 143 -25.23 -2.47 -12.83
C SER A 143 -24.12 -2.09 -13.81
N ASN A 144 -22.92 -1.79 -13.32
CA ASN A 144 -21.82 -1.20 -14.10
C ASN A 144 -22.26 0.03 -14.92
N SER A 145 -23.07 0.92 -14.32
CA SER A 145 -23.71 2.04 -15.01
C SER A 145 -22.91 3.35 -14.87
N SER A 146 -22.34 3.82 -15.97
CA SER A 146 -21.65 5.13 -16.03
C SER A 146 -22.55 6.30 -15.65
N THR A 147 -23.85 6.23 -16.00
CA THR A 147 -24.82 7.28 -15.63
C THR A 147 -25.03 7.34 -14.12
N LEU A 148 -25.17 6.18 -13.46
CA LEU A 148 -25.34 6.16 -12.00
C LEU A 148 -24.05 6.56 -11.27
N TYR A 149 -22.88 6.21 -11.82
CA TYR A 149 -21.62 6.74 -11.29
C TYR A 149 -21.53 8.25 -11.44
N ASN A 150 -21.90 8.80 -12.60
CA ASN A 150 -21.97 10.25 -12.80
C ASN A 150 -22.86 10.91 -11.73
N GLU A 151 -24.10 10.44 -11.57
CA GLU A 151 -25.03 10.98 -10.57
C GLU A 151 -24.50 10.87 -9.13
N ALA A 152 -23.84 9.76 -8.79
CA ALA A 152 -23.23 9.58 -7.48
C ALA A 152 -22.12 10.61 -7.22
N PHE A 153 -21.24 10.85 -8.19
CA PHE A 153 -20.18 11.86 -8.08
C PHE A 153 -20.72 13.30 -8.12
N GLU A 154 -21.77 13.59 -8.89
CA GLU A 154 -22.47 14.88 -8.86
C GLU A 154 -22.95 15.19 -7.44
N ASN A 155 -23.62 14.24 -6.80
CA ASN A 155 -24.12 14.43 -5.44
C ASN A 155 -23.00 14.47 -4.39
N LEU A 156 -21.98 13.62 -4.53
CA LEU A 156 -20.81 13.60 -3.64
C LEU A 156 -20.05 14.95 -3.68
N THR A 157 -19.97 15.60 -4.84
CA THR A 157 -19.22 16.85 -5.07
C THR A 157 -20.10 18.12 -5.03
N SER A 158 -21.40 17.97 -4.75
CA SER A 158 -22.38 19.07 -4.73
C SER A 158 -22.20 20.09 -3.61
N GLY A 159 -21.43 19.77 -2.57
CA GLY A 159 -21.30 20.57 -1.35
C GLY A 159 -22.42 20.37 -0.31
N ASN A 160 -23.48 19.63 -0.64
CA ASN A 160 -24.57 19.26 0.29
C ASN A 160 -24.13 18.26 1.36
N VAL A 161 -23.05 17.53 1.09
CA VAL A 161 -22.35 16.68 2.06
C VAL A 161 -20.90 17.16 2.17
N LYS A 162 -20.27 16.93 3.32
CA LYS A 162 -18.85 17.21 3.50
C LYS A 162 -18.03 15.95 3.26
N VAL A 163 -16.98 16.09 2.45
CA VAL A 163 -16.08 15.00 2.04
C VAL A 163 -14.67 15.31 2.51
N GLY A 164 -14.10 14.39 3.29
CA GLY A 164 -12.73 14.44 3.75
C GLY A 164 -11.75 14.10 2.63
N ILE A 165 -10.81 15.01 2.36
CA ILE A 165 -9.65 14.78 1.51
C ILE A 165 -8.43 15.39 2.22
N SER A 166 -7.45 14.56 2.57
CA SER A 166 -6.23 15.04 3.26
C SER A 166 -5.39 15.96 2.39
N ASP A 167 -4.51 16.76 3.01
CA ASP A 167 -3.62 17.69 2.32
C ASP A 167 -2.69 16.92 1.35
N PRO A 168 -2.81 17.16 0.03
CA PRO A 168 -1.99 16.51 -1.00
C PRO A 168 -0.48 16.63 -0.78
N ASN A 169 -0.02 17.71 -0.15
CA ASN A 169 1.41 17.98 0.06
C ASN A 169 2.00 17.16 1.21
N SER A 170 1.16 16.68 2.12
CA SER A 170 1.56 16.01 3.36
C SER A 170 1.22 14.52 3.33
N ASP A 171 0.05 14.15 2.78
CA ASP A 171 -0.47 12.79 2.72
C ASP A 171 -0.80 12.37 1.27
N PRO A 172 -0.15 11.31 0.74
CA PRO A 172 -0.46 10.81 -0.60
C PRO A 172 -1.92 10.43 -0.84
N ALA A 173 -2.71 10.10 0.20
CA ALA A 173 -4.13 9.83 0.04
C ALA A 173 -4.89 11.05 -0.52
N GLY A 174 -4.42 12.25 -0.18
CA GLY A 174 -4.98 13.52 -0.64
C GLY A 174 -4.89 13.69 -2.15
N PHE A 175 -3.68 13.67 -2.73
CA PHE A 175 -3.54 13.82 -4.19
C PHE A 175 -4.18 12.65 -4.95
N ARG A 176 -4.18 11.44 -4.37
CA ARG A 176 -4.83 10.26 -4.96
C ARG A 176 -6.34 10.41 -5.03
N ALA A 177 -6.97 11.04 -4.04
CA ALA A 177 -8.39 11.37 -4.08
C ALA A 177 -8.71 12.37 -5.19
N TRP A 178 -7.87 13.39 -5.39
CA TRP A 178 -8.04 14.34 -6.49
C TRP A 178 -7.88 13.69 -7.85
N ILE A 179 -6.87 12.82 -8.03
CA ILE A 179 -6.72 12.02 -9.25
C ILE A 179 -7.93 11.11 -9.45
N SER A 180 -8.47 10.48 -8.40
CA SER A 180 -9.69 9.67 -8.51
C SER A 180 -10.89 10.48 -8.99
N LEU A 181 -11.05 11.73 -8.54
CA LEU A 181 -12.11 12.63 -9.05
C LEU A 181 -11.87 13.05 -10.50
N GLU A 182 -10.61 13.27 -10.90
CA GLU A 182 -10.24 13.57 -12.29
C GLU A 182 -10.59 12.40 -13.22
N ILE A 183 -10.23 11.17 -12.82
CA ILE A 183 -10.58 9.95 -13.55
C ILE A 183 -12.10 9.80 -13.63
N ALA A 184 -12.84 10.08 -12.55
CA ALA A 184 -14.30 10.03 -12.58
C ALA A 184 -14.90 11.01 -13.61
N GLY A 185 -14.32 12.21 -13.75
CA GLY A 185 -14.72 13.19 -14.76
C GLY A 185 -14.49 12.68 -16.18
N ASP A 186 -13.31 12.09 -16.43
CA ASP A 186 -12.94 11.47 -17.71
C ASP A 186 -13.91 10.35 -18.09
N LEU A 187 -14.17 9.42 -17.17
CA LEU A 187 -14.96 8.21 -17.42
C LEU A 187 -16.47 8.45 -17.46
N TYR A 188 -16.98 9.32 -16.60
CA TYR A 188 -18.42 9.41 -16.34
C TYR A 188 -19.04 10.75 -16.75
N HIS A 189 -18.25 11.80 -16.98
CA HIS A 189 -18.75 13.12 -17.39
C HIS A 189 -18.25 13.50 -18.79
N SER A 190 -18.51 12.65 -19.80
CA SER A 190 -18.22 12.94 -21.22
C SER A 190 -16.77 13.36 -21.51
N GLY A 191 -15.79 12.83 -20.77
CA GLY A 191 -14.38 13.20 -20.91
C GLY A 191 -13.98 14.52 -20.22
N ASN A 192 -14.87 15.16 -19.46
CA ASN A 192 -14.55 16.37 -18.73
C ASN A 192 -13.82 16.06 -17.42
N ARG A 193 -12.49 15.93 -17.50
CA ARG A 193 -11.60 15.60 -16.39
C ARG A 193 -11.75 16.52 -15.17
N SER A 194 -11.93 17.82 -15.36
CA SER A 194 -11.94 18.76 -14.22
C SER A 194 -13.30 18.82 -13.52
N HIS A 195 -14.37 18.29 -14.12
CA HIS A 195 -15.75 18.51 -13.67
C HIS A 195 -15.97 18.30 -12.17
N PHE A 196 -15.64 17.11 -11.65
CA PHE A 196 -15.86 16.79 -10.23
C PHE A 196 -14.84 17.46 -9.30
N VAL A 197 -13.64 17.77 -9.80
CA VAL A 197 -12.63 18.52 -9.05
C VAL A 197 -13.08 19.97 -8.84
N ASP A 198 -13.56 20.60 -9.91
CA ASP A 198 -14.07 21.97 -9.92
C ASP A 198 -15.31 22.07 -9.03
N MET A 199 -16.28 21.15 -9.18
CA MET A 199 -17.47 21.06 -8.33
C MET A 199 -17.11 20.97 -6.84
N MET A 200 -16.23 20.04 -6.46
CA MET A 200 -15.83 19.84 -5.06
C MET A 200 -15.22 21.12 -4.46
N THR A 201 -14.43 21.84 -5.27
CA THR A 201 -13.72 23.05 -4.86
C THR A 201 -14.66 24.25 -4.79
N THR A 202 -15.42 24.51 -5.84
CA THR A 202 -16.35 25.66 -5.95
C THR A 202 -17.49 25.56 -4.95
N ASN A 203 -18.02 24.36 -4.70
CA ASN A 203 -19.10 24.17 -3.73
C ASN A 203 -18.62 24.07 -2.28
N HIS A 204 -17.31 24.16 -2.05
CA HIS A 204 -16.70 24.02 -0.72
C HIS A 204 -17.14 22.73 0.01
N GLY A 205 -17.25 21.62 -0.73
CA GLY A 205 -17.61 20.30 -0.20
C GLY A 205 -16.46 19.58 0.51
N ASN A 206 -15.23 19.92 0.12
CA ASN A 206 -13.99 19.41 0.72
C ASN A 206 -13.78 19.90 2.16
N VAL A 207 -13.44 18.99 3.06
CA VAL A 207 -12.84 19.25 4.37
C VAL A 207 -11.46 18.60 4.40
N SER A 208 -10.43 19.35 4.79
CA SER A 208 -9.04 18.89 4.74
C SER A 208 -8.35 18.95 6.10
N ALA A 209 -7.38 18.05 6.30
CA ALA A 209 -6.46 17.99 7.43
C ALA A 209 -5.10 17.44 6.96
N SER A 210 -4.11 17.42 7.84
CA SER A 210 -2.76 16.95 7.52
C SER A 210 -2.70 15.50 7.02
N SER A 211 -3.58 14.63 7.53
CA SER A 211 -3.67 13.22 7.14
C SER A 211 -5.12 12.75 7.05
N ALA A 212 -5.37 11.68 6.30
CA ALA A 212 -6.68 11.05 6.28
C ALA A 212 -7.05 10.47 7.66
N ALA A 213 -6.07 10.09 8.47
CA ALA A 213 -6.27 9.62 9.84
C ALA A 213 -6.87 10.70 10.75
N ASP A 214 -6.46 11.97 10.59
CA ASP A 214 -7.00 13.12 11.34
C ASP A 214 -8.49 13.37 11.03
N LEU A 215 -8.96 12.90 9.88
CA LEU A 215 -10.35 13.06 9.42
C LEU A 215 -11.28 11.92 9.88
N VAL A 216 -10.74 10.87 10.51
CA VAL A 216 -11.55 9.74 11.02
C VAL A 216 -12.52 10.19 12.13
N SER A 217 -12.04 10.96 13.12
CA SER A 217 -12.91 11.46 14.19
C SER A 217 -14.02 12.41 13.67
N PRO A 218 -13.73 13.37 12.77
CA PRO A 218 -14.77 14.12 12.06
C PRO A 218 -15.79 13.25 11.33
N LEU A 219 -15.37 12.12 10.73
CA LEU A 219 -16.27 11.19 10.05
C LEU A 219 -17.18 10.45 11.04
N GLU A 220 -16.63 9.95 12.15
CA GLU A 220 -17.37 9.22 13.17
C GLU A 220 -18.37 10.11 13.92
N THR A 221 -18.02 11.38 14.12
CA THR A 221 -18.88 12.38 14.75
C THR A 221 -19.92 12.99 13.80
N GLY A 222 -19.83 12.71 12.49
CA GLY A 222 -20.73 13.24 11.47
C GLY A 222 -20.46 14.68 11.04
N ASN A 223 -19.33 15.26 11.46
CA ASN A 223 -18.86 16.57 10.98
C ASN A 223 -18.48 16.52 9.50
N ILE A 224 -18.07 15.35 9.01
CA ILE A 224 -18.01 15.00 7.59
C ILE A 224 -18.81 13.73 7.32
N GLN A 225 -19.32 13.57 6.10
CA GLN A 225 -20.14 12.42 5.71
C GLN A 225 -19.33 11.32 5.04
N PHE A 226 -18.31 11.70 4.26
CA PHE A 226 -17.47 10.77 3.53
C PHE A 226 -16.00 11.11 3.71
N LEU A 227 -15.11 10.14 3.53
CA LEU A 227 -13.66 10.32 3.63
C LEU A 227 -12.97 9.48 2.57
N TYR A 228 -12.15 10.09 1.71
CA TYR A 228 -11.20 9.33 0.90
C TYR A 228 -10.07 8.83 1.78
N ILE A 229 -9.86 7.52 1.80
CA ILE A 229 -8.83 6.84 2.59
C ILE A 229 -8.45 5.51 1.93
N TYR A 230 -7.33 4.93 2.30
CA TYR A 230 -6.96 3.59 1.87
C TYR A 230 -7.88 2.52 2.48
N ARG A 231 -8.10 1.45 1.72
CA ARG A 231 -8.96 0.33 2.13
C ARG A 231 -8.43 -0.35 3.39
N SER A 232 -7.11 -0.57 3.51
CA SER A 232 -6.55 -1.19 4.71
C SER A 232 -6.81 -0.33 5.96
N ALA A 233 -6.61 0.99 5.84
CA ALA A 233 -6.85 1.94 6.91
C ALA A 233 -8.34 2.00 7.31
N ALA A 234 -9.26 1.96 6.34
CA ALA A 234 -10.70 1.87 6.64
C ALA A 234 -11.04 0.60 7.45
N ILE A 235 -10.46 -0.55 7.08
CA ILE A 235 -10.63 -1.82 7.79
C ILE A 235 -10.04 -1.74 9.20
N ALA A 236 -8.82 -1.23 9.35
CA ALA A 236 -8.15 -1.10 10.64
C ALA A 236 -8.92 -0.20 11.61
N LYS A 237 -9.62 0.81 11.09
CA LYS A 237 -10.48 1.71 11.88
C LYS A 237 -11.92 1.22 12.04
N GLY A 238 -12.27 0.07 11.46
CA GLY A 238 -13.64 -0.48 11.55
C GLY A 238 -14.69 0.35 10.80
N LEU A 239 -14.27 1.14 9.81
CA LEU A 239 -15.16 1.98 9.02
C LEU A 239 -15.85 1.18 7.92
N SER A 240 -17.08 1.56 7.60
CA SER A 240 -17.73 1.10 6.36
C SER A 240 -17.18 1.90 5.18
N PHE A 241 -17.23 1.35 3.97
CA PHE A 241 -16.71 2.05 2.80
C PHE A 241 -17.39 1.65 1.49
N ILE A 242 -17.43 2.60 0.55
CA ILE A 242 -17.76 2.36 -0.85
C ILE A 242 -16.50 1.84 -1.53
N GLN A 243 -16.59 0.65 -2.13
CA GLN A 243 -15.53 0.12 -2.99
C GLN A 243 -15.55 0.85 -4.33
N LEU A 244 -14.46 1.55 -4.64
CA LEU A 244 -14.28 2.19 -5.94
C LEU A 244 -13.87 1.15 -7.01
N PRO A 245 -14.35 1.29 -8.26
CA PRO A 245 -13.89 0.50 -9.40
C PRO A 245 -12.36 0.52 -9.57
N PRO A 246 -11.75 -0.52 -10.18
CA PRO A 246 -10.32 -0.57 -10.43
C PRO A 246 -9.76 0.69 -11.11
N GLU A 247 -10.52 1.32 -12.02
CA GLU A 247 -10.10 2.52 -12.74
C GLU A 247 -9.97 3.73 -11.81
N LEU A 248 -10.79 3.81 -10.76
CA LEU A 248 -10.82 4.95 -9.82
C LEU A 248 -9.96 4.74 -8.59
N ASN A 249 -9.78 3.49 -8.18
CA ASN A 249 -9.22 3.17 -6.86
C ASN A 249 -7.69 3.15 -6.81
N LEU A 250 -7.02 3.30 -7.95
CA LEU A 250 -5.56 3.29 -8.08
C LEU A 250 -4.89 2.03 -7.52
N GLY A 251 -5.60 0.91 -7.35
CA GLY A 251 -5.08 -0.29 -6.70
C GLY A 251 -4.68 -1.42 -7.65
N ASN A 252 -4.95 -1.29 -8.94
CA ASN A 252 -4.69 -2.36 -9.91
C ASN A 252 -3.40 -2.13 -10.70
N GLU A 253 -2.38 -2.96 -10.49
CA GLU A 253 -1.11 -2.92 -11.20
C GLU A 253 -1.27 -2.90 -12.74
N SER A 254 -2.23 -3.66 -13.28
CA SER A 254 -2.45 -3.74 -14.73
C SER A 254 -2.97 -2.44 -15.35
N LEU A 255 -3.43 -1.49 -14.53
CA LEU A 255 -3.90 -0.17 -14.95
C LEU A 255 -2.84 0.92 -14.75
N ALA A 256 -1.58 0.57 -14.47
CA ALA A 256 -0.50 1.53 -14.26
C ALA A 256 -0.39 2.58 -15.38
N ASP A 257 -0.41 2.15 -16.64
CA ASP A 257 -0.34 3.05 -17.79
C ASP A 257 -1.56 3.97 -17.88
N PHE A 258 -2.75 3.45 -17.56
CA PHE A 258 -3.98 4.25 -17.51
C PHE A 258 -3.89 5.33 -16.43
N TYR A 259 -3.50 4.96 -15.19
CA TYR A 259 -3.37 5.90 -14.09
C TYR A 259 -2.34 7.01 -14.41
N SER A 260 -1.26 6.68 -15.13
CA SER A 260 -0.20 7.63 -15.47
C SER A 260 -0.66 8.78 -16.38
N GLY A 261 -1.82 8.64 -17.03
CA GLY A 261 -2.44 9.68 -17.85
C GLY A 261 -3.12 10.81 -17.07
N PHE A 262 -3.16 10.70 -15.73
CA PHE A 262 -3.76 11.66 -14.80
C PHE A 262 -2.70 12.17 -13.82
N ASN A 263 -2.83 13.39 -13.33
CA ASN A 263 -1.80 13.98 -12.48
C ASN A 263 -2.34 15.02 -11.50
N TYR A 264 -1.54 15.33 -10.50
CA TYR A 264 -1.81 16.40 -9.55
C TYR A 264 -0.55 17.26 -9.38
N THR A 265 -0.72 18.56 -9.22
CA THR A 265 0.40 19.49 -8.98
C THR A 265 0.55 19.76 -7.48
N LEU A 266 1.57 19.16 -6.88
CA LEU A 266 2.00 19.45 -5.52
C LEU A 266 2.86 20.73 -5.49
N THR A 267 3.08 21.28 -4.30
CA THR A 267 4.07 22.36 -4.09
C THR A 267 5.49 21.94 -4.47
N THR A 268 5.79 20.64 -4.45
CA THR A 268 7.09 20.07 -4.83
C THR A 268 7.19 19.66 -6.30
N GLY A 269 6.11 19.78 -7.08
CA GLY A 269 6.06 19.41 -8.49
C GLY A 269 4.88 18.52 -8.86
N VAL A 270 4.84 18.09 -10.12
CA VAL A 270 3.77 17.24 -10.66
C VAL A 270 3.99 15.79 -10.23
N VAL A 271 2.92 15.14 -9.77
CA VAL A 271 2.87 13.70 -9.51
C VAL A 271 1.83 13.05 -10.41
N ASN A 272 2.17 11.95 -11.05
CA ASN A 272 1.25 11.19 -11.89
C ASN A 272 0.49 10.13 -11.07
N GLY A 273 -0.69 9.75 -11.54
CA GLY A 273 -1.41 8.60 -11.04
C GLY A 273 -0.57 7.33 -11.22
N SER A 274 -0.59 6.47 -10.22
CA SER A 274 0.14 5.21 -10.22
C SER A 274 -0.54 4.23 -9.28
N PRO A 275 -0.33 2.90 -9.46
CA PRO A 275 -0.83 1.94 -8.50
C PRO A 275 -0.32 2.24 -7.09
N ILE A 276 -1.20 2.14 -6.09
CA ILE A 276 -0.88 2.34 -4.69
C ILE A 276 -0.14 1.11 -4.20
N PHE A 277 1.18 1.10 -4.37
CA PHE A 277 2.04 0.07 -3.81
C PHE A 277 2.56 0.46 -2.42
N LEU A 278 2.75 -0.56 -1.59
CA LEU A 278 3.62 -0.51 -0.42
C LEU A 278 5.01 -0.96 -0.87
N TYR A 279 5.96 -0.07 -0.65
CA TYR A 279 7.36 -0.26 -0.97
C TYR A 279 8.16 -0.53 0.30
N ILE A 280 9.28 -1.25 0.17
CA ILE A 280 10.24 -1.48 1.24
C ILE A 280 11.68 -1.32 0.72
N SER A 281 12.55 -0.72 1.53
CA SER A 281 14.00 -0.75 1.32
C SER A 281 14.73 -0.94 2.64
N ALA A 282 15.79 -1.75 2.63
CA ALA A 282 16.85 -1.64 3.62
C ALA A 282 17.62 -0.34 3.31
N LEU A 283 17.84 0.51 4.31
CA LEU A 283 18.43 1.83 4.13
C LEU A 283 19.95 1.76 3.99
N ALA A 284 20.54 2.68 3.23
CA ALA A 284 21.98 2.80 3.15
C ALA A 284 22.54 3.26 4.50
N ASN A 285 23.81 2.92 4.74
CA ASN A 285 24.57 3.33 5.94
C ASN A 285 23.87 2.96 7.27
N ASN A 286 23.09 1.87 7.29
CA ASN A 286 22.42 1.41 8.51
C ASN A 286 23.32 0.45 9.31
N THR A 287 23.21 0.50 10.64
CA THR A 287 24.07 -0.23 11.56
C THR A 287 23.70 -1.71 11.75
N ASN A 288 22.62 -2.18 11.11
CA ASN A 288 22.10 -3.54 11.26
C ASN A 288 21.71 -4.14 9.88
N THR A 289 22.68 -4.10 8.95
CA THR A 289 22.43 -4.34 7.52
C THR A 289 21.95 -5.77 7.24
N GLU A 290 22.54 -6.78 7.90
CA GLU A 290 22.14 -8.17 7.71
C GLU A 290 20.69 -8.41 8.17
N SER A 291 20.31 -7.89 9.34
CA SER A 291 18.93 -7.98 9.83
C SER A 291 17.95 -7.23 8.94
N ALA A 292 18.34 -6.07 8.42
CA ALA A 292 17.52 -5.27 7.52
C ALA A 292 17.26 -6.01 6.19
N ASN A 293 18.30 -6.58 5.59
CA ASN A 293 18.20 -7.38 4.37
C ASN A 293 17.38 -8.66 4.60
N GLY A 294 17.58 -9.32 5.74
CA GLY A 294 16.79 -10.47 6.16
C GLY A 294 15.31 -10.13 6.33
N PHE A 295 14.98 -8.97 6.91
CA PHE A 295 13.61 -8.51 7.04
C PHE A 295 12.97 -8.21 5.68
N VAL A 296 13.69 -7.55 4.75
CA VAL A 296 13.18 -7.33 3.39
C VAL A 296 12.89 -8.66 2.69
N THR A 297 13.80 -9.63 2.81
CA THR A 297 13.62 -10.99 2.27
C THR A 297 12.40 -11.67 2.88
N TYR A 298 12.22 -11.55 4.20
CA TYR A 298 11.07 -12.08 4.91
C TYR A 298 9.76 -11.46 4.41
N VAL A 299 9.72 -10.15 4.22
CA VAL A 299 8.54 -9.42 3.72
C VAL A 299 8.16 -9.91 2.32
N VAL A 300 9.10 -9.98 1.38
CA VAL A 300 8.85 -10.51 0.02
C VAL A 300 8.37 -11.96 0.06
N GLY A 301 8.91 -12.77 0.97
CA GLY A 301 8.51 -14.18 1.12
C GLY A 301 7.16 -14.41 1.82
N ASN A 302 6.65 -13.43 2.57
CA ASN A 302 5.48 -13.59 3.45
C ASN A 302 4.39 -12.53 3.20
N ASN A 303 4.46 -11.78 2.10
CA ASN A 303 3.51 -10.71 1.76
C ASN A 303 2.06 -11.21 1.65
N SER A 304 1.83 -12.50 1.34
CA SER A 304 0.51 -13.12 1.25
C SER A 304 -0.32 -12.96 2.53
N ASN A 305 0.34 -12.82 3.69
CA ASN A 305 -0.34 -12.62 4.96
C ASN A 305 -1.06 -11.27 5.06
N LEU A 306 -0.69 -10.29 4.22
CA LEU A 306 -1.23 -8.93 4.25
C LEU A 306 -2.68 -8.84 3.76
N SER A 307 -3.19 -9.88 3.07
CA SER A 307 -4.61 -9.95 2.70
C SER A 307 -5.55 -9.86 3.91
N ARG A 308 -5.10 -10.24 5.12
CA ARG A 308 -5.89 -10.10 6.35
C ARG A 308 -6.17 -8.65 6.74
N PHE A 309 -5.31 -7.72 6.31
CA PHE A 309 -5.46 -6.28 6.52
C PHE A 309 -6.18 -5.60 5.35
N GLY A 310 -6.60 -6.39 4.35
CA GLY A 310 -7.30 -5.87 3.18
C GLY A 310 -6.40 -5.31 2.08
N LEU A 311 -5.08 -5.50 2.20
CA LEU A 311 -4.13 -5.29 1.12
C LEU A 311 -4.23 -6.41 0.07
N VAL A 312 -3.76 -6.13 -1.14
CA VAL A 312 -3.63 -7.10 -2.23
C VAL A 312 -2.13 -7.41 -2.43
N PRO A 313 -1.65 -8.56 -1.93
CA PRO A 313 -0.24 -8.96 -2.10
C PRO A 313 0.12 -9.08 -3.58
N LEU A 314 1.30 -8.60 -3.96
CA LEU A 314 1.80 -8.81 -5.30
C LEU A 314 2.25 -10.26 -5.45
N LYS A 315 1.78 -10.94 -6.50
CA LYS A 315 2.18 -12.33 -6.80
C LYS A 315 3.70 -12.42 -6.98
N THR A 316 4.25 -11.43 -7.67
CA THR A 316 5.69 -11.23 -7.84
C THR A 316 5.98 -9.80 -7.42
N SER A 317 6.92 -9.62 -6.49
CA SER A 317 7.30 -8.28 -6.03
C SER A 317 8.06 -7.53 -7.14
N LEU A 318 7.95 -6.21 -7.14
CA LEU A 318 8.52 -5.36 -8.19
C LEU A 318 9.69 -4.55 -7.65
N LEU A 319 10.89 -4.77 -8.18
CA LEU A 319 12.09 -4.01 -7.85
C LEU A 319 12.18 -2.76 -8.73
N PHE A 320 12.25 -1.61 -8.10
CA PHE A 320 12.56 -0.33 -8.73
C PHE A 320 13.98 0.07 -8.31
N THR A 321 14.86 0.39 -9.27
CA THR A 321 16.25 0.68 -8.94
C THR A 321 16.94 1.61 -9.94
N ASN A 322 17.80 2.48 -9.41
CA ASN A 322 18.72 3.35 -10.17
C ASN A 322 20.19 2.91 -9.99
N VAL A 323 20.43 1.75 -9.38
CA VAL A 323 21.75 1.18 -9.09
C VAL A 323 21.79 -0.29 -9.53
N PRO A 324 22.97 -0.93 -9.64
CA PRO A 324 23.03 -2.37 -9.84
C PRO A 324 22.29 -3.11 -8.72
N VAL A 325 21.54 -4.15 -9.08
CA VAL A 325 20.80 -4.98 -8.13
C VAL A 325 21.77 -5.52 -7.05
N PRO A 326 21.49 -5.28 -5.75
CA PRO A 326 22.26 -5.89 -4.68
C PRO A 326 22.30 -7.42 -4.78
N SER A 327 23.47 -8.03 -4.70
CA SER A 327 23.65 -9.48 -4.92
C SER A 327 22.81 -10.35 -3.99
N TRP A 328 22.50 -9.87 -2.78
CA TRP A 328 21.66 -10.60 -1.83
C TRP A 328 20.18 -10.67 -2.24
N LEU A 329 19.74 -9.87 -3.22
CA LEU A 329 18.41 -9.96 -3.84
C LEU A 329 18.34 -10.95 -5.00
N GLU A 330 19.49 -11.37 -5.57
CA GLU A 330 19.54 -12.31 -6.70
C GLU A 330 18.76 -13.62 -6.45
N PRO A 331 18.80 -14.24 -5.25
CA PRO A 331 18.00 -15.43 -4.98
C PRO A 331 16.49 -15.20 -5.12
N LEU A 332 15.99 -14.00 -4.81
CA LEU A 332 14.57 -13.66 -4.98
C LEU A 332 14.19 -13.49 -6.45
N ILE A 333 15.13 -13.01 -7.28
CA ILE A 333 14.95 -12.89 -8.72
C ILE A 333 14.96 -14.27 -9.39
N ILE A 334 15.93 -15.12 -9.06
CA ILE A 334 16.06 -16.48 -9.59
C ILE A 334 14.84 -17.34 -9.22
N SER A 335 14.24 -17.11 -8.05
CA SER A 335 13.03 -17.80 -7.60
C SER A 335 11.71 -17.17 -8.06
N GLU A 336 11.76 -16.18 -8.96
CA GLU A 336 10.60 -15.46 -9.52
C GLU A 336 9.71 -14.78 -8.46
N LYS A 337 10.25 -14.54 -7.26
CA LYS A 337 9.58 -13.79 -6.19
C LYS A 337 9.76 -12.28 -6.34
N LEU A 338 10.76 -11.86 -7.11
CA LEU A 338 11.10 -10.47 -7.39
C LEU A 338 11.43 -10.31 -8.88
N ILE A 339 10.94 -9.25 -9.53
CA ILE A 339 11.33 -8.88 -10.90
C ILE A 339 11.68 -7.39 -10.95
N GLU A 340 12.64 -7.03 -11.80
CA GLU A 340 12.94 -5.63 -12.10
C GLU A 340 11.79 -5.00 -12.90
N ARG A 341 11.29 -3.85 -12.43
CA ARG A 341 10.15 -3.15 -13.02
C ARG A 341 10.52 -1.82 -13.67
N GLY A 342 11.47 -1.08 -13.12
CA GLY A 342 11.86 0.23 -13.64
C GLY A 342 12.82 1.02 -12.75
N SER A 343 12.97 2.31 -13.04
CA SER A 343 13.75 3.24 -12.23
C SER A 343 13.06 3.54 -10.90
N LEU A 344 13.84 3.96 -9.90
CA LEU A 344 13.30 4.45 -8.62
C LEU A 344 12.57 5.80 -8.77
N SER A 345 12.87 6.53 -9.85
CA SER A 345 12.39 7.88 -10.15
C SER A 345 12.25 8.09 -11.65
#